data_AF-A0A9W8CIA4-F1
#
_entry.id   AF-A0A9W8CIA4-F1
#
_cell.length_a   1.000
_cell.length_b   1.000
_cell.length_c   1.000
_cell.angle_alpha   90.00
_cell.angle_beta   90.00
_cell.angle_gamma   90.00
#
_symmetry.space_group_name_H-M   'P 1'
#
loop_
_entity.id
_entity.type
_entity.pdbx_description
1 polymer ?
#
loop_
_entity_poly.entity_id
_entity_poly.type
_entity_poly.pdbx_seq_one_letter_code
_entity_poly.pdbx_strand_id
1 'polypeptide(L)'
;MPVPFESFIPFGVITGMFLATATGIRYAQTKRNEGKAVRYSLDDWDRKMMVRDKQLTGTMRGQVDNPIAPPEFKVNSSWKVYESLRNDFA
;
A
#
# COMPACT_ATOMS: atom_id res chain seq x y z
N MET A 1 15.55 -28.93 -38.24
CA MET A 1 14.57 -27.91 -38.67
C MET A 1 14.65 -26.74 -37.70
N PRO A 2 14.99 -25.52 -38.16
CA PRO A 2 15.07 -24.35 -37.28
C PRO A 2 13.68 -24.03 -36.69
N VAL A 3 13.68 -23.48 -35.47
CA VAL A 3 12.45 -23.15 -34.73
C VAL A 3 11.67 -22.04 -35.47
N PRO A 4 10.34 -22.15 -35.63
CA PRO A 4 9.53 -21.15 -36.32
C PRO A 4 9.32 -19.91 -35.44
N PHE A 5 10.21 -18.92 -35.54
CA PHE A 5 10.22 -17.73 -34.69
C PHE A 5 8.95 -16.87 -34.82
N GLU A 6 8.30 -16.90 -35.99
CA GLU A 6 7.06 -16.19 -36.28
C GLU A 6 5.93 -16.61 -35.33
N SER A 7 5.92 -17.88 -34.91
CA SER A 7 4.96 -18.39 -33.93
C SER A 7 5.18 -17.84 -32.52
N PHE A 8 6.38 -17.34 -32.21
CA PHE A 8 6.74 -16.76 -30.92
C PHE A 8 6.53 -15.25 -30.84
N ILE A 9 6.36 -14.55 -31.97
CA ILE A 9 6.15 -13.09 -31.99
C ILE A 9 4.92 -12.69 -31.14
N PRO A 10 3.74 -13.34 -31.27
CA PRO A 10 2.59 -12.99 -30.45
C PRO A 10 2.85 -13.17 -28.96
N PHE A 11 3.53 -14.26 -28.57
CA PHE A 11 3.90 -14.52 -27.17
C PHE A 11 4.91 -13.49 -26.65
N GLY A 12 5.86 -13.05 -27.48
CA GLY A 12 6.80 -11.99 -27.15
C GLY A 12 6.11 -10.65 -26.90
N VAL A 13 5.15 -10.27 -27.75
CA VAL A 13 4.35 -9.04 -27.57
C VAL A 13 3.54 -9.10 -26.28
N ILE A 14 2.82 -10.21 -26.05
CA ILE A 14 2.03 -10.41 -24.82
C ILE A 14 2.93 -10.29 -23.58
N THR A 15 4.06 -10.99 -23.58
CA THR A 15 5.02 -10.95 -22.47
C THR A 15 5.57 -9.55 -22.26
N GLY A 16 5.94 -8.84 -23.33
CA GLY A 16 6.44 -7.46 -23.26
C GLY A 16 5.41 -6.50 -22.66
N MET A 17 4.15 -6.59 -23.08
CA MET A 17 3.07 -5.76 -22.53
C MET A 17 2.84 -6.04 -21.04
N PHE A 18 2.78 -7.32 -20.64
CA PHE A 18 2.63 -7.68 -19.23
C PHE A 18 3.80 -7.21 -18.37
N LEU A 19 5.04 -7.33 -18.85
CA LEU A 19 6.22 -6.83 -18.14
C LEU A 19 6.21 -5.31 -17.99
N ALA A 20 5.85 -4.59 -19.05
CA ALA A 20 5.72 -3.14 -19.01
C ALA A 20 4.66 -2.69 -18.00
N THR A 21 3.48 -3.33 -17.99
CA THR A 21 2.43 -3.02 -17.02
C THR A 21 2.83 -3.39 -15.59
N ALA A 22 3.43 -4.57 -15.37
CA ALA A 22 3.84 -5.02 -14.03
C ALA A 22 4.89 -4.09 -13.41
N THR A 23 5.90 -3.69 -14.20
CA THR A 23 6.93 -2.76 -13.76
C THR A 23 6.36 -1.36 -13.50
N GLY A 24 5.45 -0.88 -14.37
CA GLY A 24 4.75 0.39 -14.19
C GLY A 24 3.92 0.44 -12.90
N ILE A 25 3.13 -0.60 -12.64
CA ILE A 25 2.32 -0.70 -11.40
C ILE A 25 3.22 -0.75 -10.17
N ARG A 26 4.27 -1.58 -10.19
CA ARG A 26 5.21 -1.68 -9.07
C ARG A 26 5.86 -0.34 -8.78
N TYR A 27 6.33 0.37 -9.80
CA TYR A 27 6.93 1.69 -9.66
C TYR A 27 5.95 2.72 -9.08
N ALA A 28 4.72 2.78 -9.59
CA ALA A 28 3.71 3.69 -9.07
C ALA A 28 3.38 3.39 -7.59
N GLN A 29 3.26 2.12 -7.23
CA GLN A 29 2.98 1.69 -5.86
C GLN A 29 4.12 1.99 -4.90
N THR A 30 5.38 1.75 -5.29
CA THR A 30 6.53 2.08 -4.42
C THR A 30 6.67 3.59 -4.25
N LYS A 31 6.46 4.39 -5.30
CA LYS A 31 6.46 5.85 -5.19
C LYS A 31 5.39 6.37 -4.24
N ARG A 32 4.18 5.80 -4.27
CA ARG A 32 3.10 6.15 -3.32
C ARG A 32 3.41 5.74 -1.87
N ASN A 33 4.27 4.74 -1.67
CA ASN A 33 4.66 4.25 -0.35
C ASN A 33 6.03 4.77 0.08
N GLU A 34 6.42 5.98 -0.34
CA GLU A 34 7.68 6.62 0.08
C GLU A 34 8.92 5.77 -0.27
N GLY A 35 8.85 5.02 -1.38
CA GLY A 35 9.91 4.11 -1.82
C GLY A 35 9.85 2.72 -1.18
N LYS A 36 8.95 2.47 -0.23
CA LYS A 36 8.81 1.17 0.43
C LYS A 36 7.90 0.22 -0.37
N ALA A 37 8.08 -1.07 -0.15
CA ALA A 37 7.22 -2.09 -0.74
C ALA A 37 5.78 -1.99 -0.17
N VAL A 38 4.80 -2.38 -0.97
CA VAL A 38 3.41 -2.53 -0.51
C VAL A 38 3.33 -3.67 0.50
N ARG A 39 2.55 -3.47 1.57
CA ARG A 39 2.21 -4.54 2.51
C ARG A 39 0.96 -5.28 2.03
N TYR A 40 1.00 -6.59 2.06
CA TYR A 40 -0.11 -7.48 1.73
C TYR A 40 -0.59 -8.20 3.01
N SER A 41 -1.82 -8.71 3.00
CA SER A 41 -2.38 -9.52 4.09
C SER A 41 -2.38 -8.80 5.45
N LEU A 42 -2.73 -7.52 5.47
CA LEU A 42 -2.79 -6.70 6.70
C LEU A 42 -3.95 -7.13 7.60
N ASP A 43 -3.62 -7.60 8.79
CA ASP A 43 -4.62 -7.92 9.81
C ASP A 43 -5.14 -6.65 10.52
N ASP A 44 -6.01 -6.83 11.52
CA ASP A 44 -6.53 -5.70 12.29
C ASP A 44 -5.45 -5.04 13.16
N TRP A 45 -4.46 -5.81 13.61
CA TRP A 45 -3.35 -5.30 14.41
C TRP A 45 -2.46 -4.38 13.58
N ASP A 46 -2.03 -4.84 12.41
CA ASP A 46 -1.23 -4.09 11.45
C ASP A 46 -1.92 -2.79 11.04
N ARG A 47 -3.23 -2.85 10.81
CA ARG A 47 -4.03 -1.65 10.50
C ARG A 47 -4.01 -0.65 11.65
N LYS A 48 -4.11 -1.09 12.91
CA LYS A 48 -4.00 -0.22 14.09
C LYS A 48 -2.58 0.34 14.24
N MET A 49 -1.55 -0.47 14.03
CA MET A 49 -0.15 -0.03 14.10
C MET A 49 0.17 0.99 13.00
N MET A 50 -0.34 0.81 11.78
CA MET A 50 -0.16 1.81 10.72
C MET A 50 -0.81 3.17 11.04
N VAL A 51 -1.96 3.17 11.72
CA VAL A 51 -2.59 4.42 12.19
C VAL A 51 -1.75 5.07 13.28
N ARG A 52 -1.20 4.28 14.21
CA ARG A 52 -0.25 4.75 15.22
C ARG A 52 1.00 5.35 14.58
N ASP A 53 1.59 4.67 13.61
CA ASP A 53 2.80 5.15 12.91
C ASP A 53 2.52 6.47 12.17
N LYS A 54 1.32 6.60 11.58
CA LYS A 54 0.85 7.87 11.00
C LYS A 54 0.72 8.98 12.04
N GLN A 55 0.26 8.68 13.24
CA GLN A 55 0.21 9.65 14.33
C GLN A 55 1.59 10.06 14.83
N LEU A 56 2.58 9.17 14.76
CA LEU A 56 3.96 9.47 15.17
C LEU A 56 4.77 10.24 14.12
N THR A 57 4.55 9.93 12.84
CA THR A 57 5.42 10.41 11.73
C THR A 57 4.71 11.37 10.78
N GLY A 58 3.39 11.48 10.85
CA GLY A 58 2.57 12.27 9.92
C GLY A 58 2.24 11.54 8.61
N THR A 59 2.90 10.43 8.30
CA THR A 59 2.67 9.68 7.06
C THR A 59 2.27 8.23 7.30
N MET A 60 1.55 7.63 6.35
CA MET A 60 1.05 6.24 6.50
C MET A 60 2.15 5.18 6.47
N ARG A 61 3.35 5.53 5.99
CA ARG A 61 4.48 4.61 5.76
C ARG A 61 5.76 5.05 6.46
N GLY A 62 5.73 6.18 7.14
CA GLY A 62 6.83 6.68 7.95
C GLY A 62 7.18 5.70 9.05
N GLN A 63 8.48 5.56 9.31
CA GLN A 63 9.00 4.78 10.43
C GLN A 63 9.95 5.70 11.20
N VAL A 64 9.90 5.59 12.52
CA VAL A 64 10.72 6.37 13.44
C VAL A 64 11.19 5.47 14.57
N ASP A 65 12.44 5.63 14.96
CA ASP A 65 13.12 4.87 16.02
C ASP A 65 13.48 5.72 17.24
N ASN A 66 13.02 6.98 17.26
CA ASN A 66 13.24 7.90 18.36
C ASN A 66 12.71 7.31 19.69
N PRO A 67 13.52 7.33 20.77
CA PRO A 67 13.11 6.77 22.06
C PRO A 67 12.01 7.59 22.75
N ILE A 68 11.92 8.89 22.44
CA ILE A 68 10.92 9.81 22.98
C ILE A 68 9.98 10.21 21.85
N ALA A 69 8.68 10.00 22.06
CA ALA A 69 7.64 10.39 21.11
C ALA A 69 7.50 11.93 21.02
N PRO A 70 7.11 12.46 19.85
CA PRO A 70 6.86 13.89 19.70
C PRO A 70 5.70 14.34 20.61
N PRO A 71 5.72 15.59 21.12
CA PRO A 71 4.72 16.08 22.07
C PRO A 71 3.29 16.04 21.52
N GLU A 72 3.12 16.23 20.21
CA GLU A 72 1.83 16.18 19.50
C GLU A 72 1.16 14.80 19.59
N PHE A 73 1.95 13.73 19.76
CA PHE A 73 1.42 12.37 19.91
C PHE A 73 0.52 12.21 21.15
N LYS A 74 0.71 13.05 22.18
CA LYS A 74 -0.13 13.01 23.38
C LYS A 74 -1.57 13.47 23.12
N VAL A 75 -1.79 14.29 22.10
CA VAL A 75 -3.09 14.95 21.84
C VAL A 75 -3.76 14.51 20.54
N ASN A 76 -3.04 13.81 19.65
CA ASN A 76 -3.53 13.43 18.33
C ASN A 76 -4.28 12.08 18.29
N SER A 77 -4.69 11.55 19.44
CA SER A 77 -5.51 10.35 19.52
C SER A 77 -6.87 10.58 18.85
N SER A 78 -7.26 9.72 17.92
CA SER A 78 -8.54 9.80 17.22
C SER A 78 -9.43 8.61 17.57
N TRP A 79 -10.69 8.90 17.88
CA TRP A 79 -11.73 7.90 18.10
C TRP A 79 -12.65 7.87 16.89
N LYS A 80 -12.88 6.68 16.34
CA LYS A 80 -13.81 6.50 15.21
C LYS A 80 -15.23 6.45 15.77
N VAL A 81 -16.05 7.42 15.37
CA VAL A 81 -17.49 7.43 15.65
C VAL A 81 -18.19 6.80 14.46
N TYR A 82 -19.05 5.83 14.74
CA TYR A 82 -19.81 5.11 13.73
C TYR A 82 -21.27 5.50 13.81
N GLU A 83 -21.92 5.63 12.65
CA GLU A 83 -23.35 5.85 12.58
C GLU A 83 -24.11 4.58 13.02
N SER A 84 -25.27 4.79 13.65
CA SER A 84 -26.14 3.69 14.05
C SER A 84 -26.84 3.10 12.83
N LEU A 85 -26.51 1.86 12.50
CA LEU A 85 -27.14 1.10 11.41
C LEU A 85 -28.65 0.87 11.57
N ARG A 86 -29.24 1.25 12.72
CA ARG A 86 -30.67 1.09 13.00
C ARG A 86 -31.55 2.02 12.17
N ASN A 87 -31.05 3.18 11.73
CA ASN A 87 -31.86 4.22 11.11
C ASN A 87 -32.08 4.03 9.61
N ASP A 88 -31.37 3.09 8.97
CA ASP A 88 -31.42 2.86 7.51
C ASP A 88 -32.52 1.87 7.06
N PHE A 89 -33.29 1.31 8.02
CA PHE A 89 -34.31 0.29 7.78
C PHE A 89 -35.75 0.77 8.04
N ALA A 90 -35.96 2.07 8.20
CA ALA A 90 -37.27 2.72 8.38
C ALA A 90 -37.63 3.55 7.14
#